data_AF-A0A6M0L5N3-F1
#
_entry.id   AF-A0A6M0L5N3-F1
#
_cell.length_a   1.000
_cell.length_b   1.000
_cell.length_c   1.000
_cell.angle_alpha   90.00
_cell.angle_beta   90.00
_cell.angle_gamma   90.00
#
_symmetry.space_group_name_H-M   'P 1'
#
loop_
_entity.id
_entity.type
_entity.pdbx_description
1 polymer ?
#
loop_
_entity_poly.entity_id
_entity_poly.type
_entity_poly.pdbx_seq_one_letter_code
_entity_poly.pdbx_strand_id
1 'polypeptide(L)'
;MINLSKSERKACMPIKDVVQPNIIQIDDVLRLRKFDGNFDFALEWYQDEETVWYVDGDRELYSKELLEKMYMYWNSVSEVYFIEVYTNGTYQPIGDVSFHQEDMPIVIGNKSYRGKGIGKKVIQTLIERAKTLGYDKLYIEEIYDFNVASQALYMSLGFKKKELVNKGWSYELILSS
;
A
#
# COMPACT_ATOMS: atom_id res chain seq x y z
N MET A 1 -16.80 37.63 -5.26
CA MET A 1 -15.86 36.56 -4.86
C MET A 1 -16.15 35.36 -5.73
N ILE A 2 -15.18 34.94 -6.54
CA ILE A 2 -15.38 33.91 -7.56
C ILE A 2 -15.51 32.55 -6.86
N ASN A 3 -16.63 31.86 -7.09
CA ASN A 3 -16.85 30.47 -6.69
C ASN A 3 -15.91 29.58 -7.50
N LEU A 4 -14.89 29.03 -6.86
CA LEU A 4 -14.05 27.98 -7.44
C LEU A 4 -14.81 26.64 -7.37
N SER A 5 -14.86 25.96 -8.51
CA SER A 5 -15.51 24.67 -8.69
C SER A 5 -14.79 23.56 -7.87
N LYS A 6 -15.54 22.55 -7.42
CA LYS A 6 -15.00 21.40 -6.65
C LYS A 6 -13.89 20.62 -7.37
N SER A 7 -13.65 20.85 -8.66
CA SER A 7 -12.65 20.16 -9.49
C SER A 7 -11.25 20.77 -9.46
N GLU A 8 -11.02 21.85 -8.70
CA GLU A 8 -9.71 22.53 -8.63
C GLU A 8 -9.10 22.55 -7.23
N ARG A 9 -9.41 21.55 -6.39
CA ARG A 9 -8.45 21.21 -5.33
C ARG A 9 -7.20 20.77 -6.06
N LYS A 10 -6.15 21.61 -6.06
CA LYS A 10 -4.77 21.25 -6.38
C LYS A 10 -4.60 19.78 -6.00
N ALA A 11 -4.48 18.88 -6.98
CA ALA A 11 -4.19 17.49 -6.68
C ALA A 11 -2.89 17.54 -5.88
N CYS A 12 -2.99 17.32 -4.57
CA CYS A 12 -1.83 17.29 -3.71
C CYS A 12 -1.05 16.07 -4.21
N MET A 13 0.05 16.32 -4.91
CA MET A 13 0.91 15.23 -5.36
C MET A 13 1.60 14.72 -4.10
N PRO A 14 1.34 13.48 -3.66
CA PRO A 14 1.91 12.97 -2.41
C PRO A 14 3.43 12.90 -2.49
N ILE A 15 3.96 12.68 -3.70
CA ILE A 15 5.38 12.81 -4.02
C ILE A 15 5.57 14.09 -4.82
N LYS A 16 6.44 14.97 -4.34
CA LYS A 16 6.69 16.28 -4.93
C LYS A 16 7.11 16.15 -6.41
N ASP A 17 6.46 16.93 -7.27
CA ASP A 17 6.74 17.01 -8.71
C ASP A 17 6.59 15.67 -9.48
N VAL A 18 5.90 14.69 -8.88
CA VAL A 18 5.64 13.38 -9.48
C VAL A 18 4.14 13.17 -9.67
N VAL A 19 3.76 12.86 -10.91
CA VAL A 19 2.38 12.46 -11.22
C VAL A 19 2.21 10.97 -10.90
N GLN A 20 1.31 10.66 -9.97
CA GLN A 20 0.91 9.29 -9.67
C GLN A 20 0.19 8.66 -10.87
N PRO A 21 0.68 7.53 -11.42
CA PRO A 21 0.01 6.78 -12.49
C PRO A 21 -1.39 6.34 -12.09
N ASN A 22 -2.35 6.41 -13.03
CA ASN A 22 -3.70 5.88 -12.79
C ASN A 22 -3.71 4.35 -12.69
N ILE A 23 -2.86 3.68 -13.47
CA ILE A 23 -2.70 2.23 -13.49
C ILE A 23 -1.21 1.90 -13.56
N ILE A 24 -0.76 0.92 -12.78
CA ILE A 24 0.52 0.23 -12.97
C ILE A 24 0.22 -1.25 -13.25
N GLN A 25 0.49 -1.69 -14.47
CA GLN A 25 0.32 -3.10 -14.82
C GLN A 25 1.47 -3.91 -14.20
N ILE A 26 1.14 -5.01 -13.50
CA ILE A 26 2.14 -5.90 -12.90
C ILE A 26 2.39 -7.11 -13.81
N ASP A 27 1.31 -7.76 -14.25
CA ASP A 27 1.33 -8.84 -15.25
C ASP A 27 -0.02 -8.92 -15.96
N ASP A 28 -0.30 -9.96 -16.74
CA ASP A 28 -1.54 -10.10 -17.53
C ASP A 28 -2.82 -10.03 -16.69
N VAL A 29 -2.76 -10.42 -15.41
CA VAL A 29 -3.94 -10.52 -14.54
C VAL A 29 -3.88 -9.62 -13.32
N LEU A 30 -2.72 -9.09 -12.95
CA LEU A 30 -2.53 -8.27 -11.76
C LEU A 30 -2.17 -6.83 -12.13
N ARG A 31 -2.80 -5.85 -11.47
CA ARG A 31 -2.47 -4.44 -11.62
C ARG A 31 -2.66 -3.67 -10.31
N LEU A 32 -2.08 -2.47 -10.27
CA LEU A 32 -2.36 -1.44 -9.27
C LEU A 32 -3.23 -0.38 -9.91
N ARG A 33 -4.38 -0.07 -9.30
CA ARG A 33 -5.25 1.05 -9.70
C ARG A 33 -5.15 2.14 -8.66
N LYS A 34 -4.85 3.37 -9.10
CA LYS A 34 -4.80 4.54 -8.23
C LYS A 34 -6.09 4.69 -7.43
N PHE A 35 -5.94 5.01 -6.15
CA PHE A 35 -7.05 5.40 -5.30
C PHE A 35 -7.79 6.61 -5.87
N ASP A 36 -9.09 6.46 -6.07
CA ASP A 36 -9.98 7.44 -6.69
C ASP A 36 -11.11 7.90 -5.75
N GLY A 37 -11.04 7.54 -4.47
CA GLY A 37 -12.07 7.83 -3.48
C GLY A 37 -13.21 6.80 -3.44
N ASN A 38 -13.24 5.80 -4.33
CA ASN A 38 -14.19 4.70 -4.24
C ASN A 38 -13.56 3.51 -3.52
N PHE A 39 -13.98 3.30 -2.27
CA PHE A 39 -13.46 2.25 -1.37
C PHE A 39 -14.58 1.48 -0.63
N ASP A 40 -15.81 1.50 -1.15
CA ASP A 40 -16.97 0.87 -0.49
C ASP A 40 -16.77 -0.63 -0.24
N PHE A 41 -15.97 -1.29 -1.08
CA PHE A 41 -15.62 -2.71 -0.98
C PHE A 41 -14.52 -3.00 0.06
N ALA A 42 -13.73 -2.00 0.46
CA ALA A 42 -12.53 -2.23 1.27
C ALA A 42 -12.85 -2.46 2.75
N LEU A 43 -13.99 -1.93 3.24
CA LEU A 43 -14.38 -2.07 4.65
C LEU A 43 -14.44 -3.54 5.08
N GLU A 44 -14.90 -4.44 4.21
CA GLU A 44 -14.97 -5.87 4.52
C GLU A 44 -13.60 -6.47 4.88
N TRP A 45 -12.51 -5.94 4.33
CA TRP A 45 -11.16 -6.40 4.65
C TRP A 45 -10.73 -6.04 6.07
N TYR A 46 -11.21 -4.91 6.58
CA TYR A 46 -10.89 -4.38 7.92
C TYR A 46 -11.96 -4.71 8.98
N GLN A 47 -12.97 -5.51 8.60
CA GLN A 47 -13.91 -6.16 9.52
C GLN A 47 -13.41 -7.56 9.97
N ASP A 48 -12.16 -7.89 9.64
CA ASP A 48 -11.48 -9.11 10.05
C ASP A 48 -10.41 -8.80 11.11
N GLU A 49 -10.57 -9.34 12.32
CA GLU A 49 -9.67 -9.06 13.45
C GLU A 49 -8.22 -9.46 13.18
N GLU A 50 -7.98 -10.51 12.41
CA GLU A 50 -6.63 -10.93 12.04
C GLU A 50 -5.95 -9.89 11.14
N THR A 51 -6.70 -9.32 10.20
CA THR A 51 -6.20 -8.26 9.32
C THR A 51 -5.87 -7.00 10.12
N VAL A 52 -6.79 -6.55 10.98
CA VAL A 52 -6.55 -5.40 11.88
C VAL A 52 -5.36 -5.64 12.79
N TRP A 53 -5.23 -6.85 13.36
CA TRP A 53 -4.08 -7.23 14.17
C TRP A 53 -2.76 -7.08 13.43
N TYR A 54 -2.69 -7.47 12.15
CA TYR A 54 -1.48 -7.34 11.35
C TYR A 54 -1.18 -5.91 10.90
N VAL A 55 -2.18 -5.03 10.85
CA VAL A 55 -2.06 -3.63 10.39
C VAL A 55 -1.78 -2.69 11.56
N ASP A 56 -2.55 -2.79 12.65
CA ASP A 56 -2.52 -1.83 13.77
C ASP A 56 -1.98 -2.40 15.08
N GLY A 57 -1.77 -3.71 15.16
CA GLY A 57 -1.34 -4.35 16.40
C GLY A 57 -2.35 -4.26 17.53
N ASP A 58 -3.63 -4.09 17.19
CA ASP A 58 -4.79 -4.25 18.04
C ASP A 58 -5.89 -5.06 17.32
N ARG A 59 -7.12 -5.08 17.83
CA ARG A 59 -8.24 -5.81 17.21
C ARG A 59 -9.49 -4.95 17.07
N GLU A 60 -9.34 -3.63 17.07
CA GLU A 60 -10.48 -2.72 16.93
C GLU A 60 -10.89 -2.62 15.47
N LEU A 61 -12.01 -3.27 15.12
CA LEU A 61 -12.49 -3.30 13.74
C LEU A 61 -12.84 -1.91 13.23
N TYR A 62 -12.56 -1.68 11.95
CA TYR A 62 -12.69 -0.35 11.37
C TYR A 62 -14.14 0.05 11.22
N SER A 63 -14.49 1.25 11.67
CA SER A 63 -15.70 1.92 11.18
C SER A 63 -15.45 2.49 9.78
N LYS A 64 -16.52 2.86 9.06
CA LYS A 64 -16.40 3.56 7.77
C LYS A 64 -15.61 4.86 7.91
N GLU A 65 -15.83 5.59 8.99
CA GLU A 65 -15.18 6.85 9.29
C GLU A 65 -13.69 6.66 9.59
N LEU A 66 -13.30 5.58 10.28
CA LEU A 66 -11.89 5.26 10.52
C LEU A 66 -11.19 4.87 9.21
N LEU A 67 -11.83 4.04 8.39
CA LEU A 67 -11.31 3.64 7.08
C LEU A 67 -11.13 4.85 6.14
N GLU A 68 -12.11 5.76 6.11
CA GLU A 68 -12.01 7.00 5.34
C GLU A 68 -10.83 7.85 5.82
N LYS A 69 -10.67 8.03 7.14
CA LYS A 69 -9.52 8.76 7.71
C LYS A 69 -8.18 8.12 7.31
N MET A 70 -8.09 6.79 7.37
CA MET A 70 -6.91 6.03 6.96
C MET A 70 -6.55 6.30 5.49
N TYR A 71 -7.51 6.14 4.57
CA TYR A 71 -7.25 6.42 3.15
C TYR A 71 -6.95 7.89 2.87
N MET A 72 -7.62 8.83 3.54
CA MET A 72 -7.35 10.26 3.37
C MET A 72 -5.96 10.65 3.87
N TYR A 73 -5.52 10.08 5.00
CA TYR A 73 -4.16 10.24 5.49
C TYR A 73 -3.15 9.74 4.46
N TRP A 74 -3.22 8.46 4.09
CA TRP A 74 -2.26 7.87 3.16
C TRP A 74 -2.25 8.59 1.81
N ASN A 75 -3.41 8.88 1.23
CA ASN A 75 -3.50 9.60 -0.04
C ASN A 75 -2.94 11.04 0.03
N SER A 76 -2.73 11.60 1.22
CA SER A 76 -2.10 12.91 1.39
C SER A 76 -0.57 12.85 1.47
N VAL A 77 0.01 11.70 1.82
CA VAL A 77 1.46 11.53 2.06
C VAL A 77 2.12 10.47 1.15
N SER A 78 1.34 9.63 0.47
CA SER A 78 1.82 8.51 -0.34
C SER A 78 0.99 8.33 -1.62
N GLU A 79 1.55 7.61 -2.59
CA GLU A 79 0.74 7.08 -3.69
C GLU A 79 -0.06 5.86 -3.22
N VAL A 80 -1.38 5.97 -3.16
CA VAL A 80 -2.25 4.86 -2.75
C VAL A 80 -2.83 4.13 -3.95
N TYR A 81 -2.80 2.80 -3.91
CA TYR A 81 -3.34 1.93 -4.94
C TYR A 81 -4.20 0.80 -4.38
N PHE A 82 -5.25 0.45 -5.11
CA PHE A 82 -5.90 -0.85 -4.98
C PHE A 82 -5.17 -1.89 -5.81
N ILE A 83 -4.97 -3.07 -5.21
CA ILE A 83 -4.43 -4.25 -5.87
C ILE A 83 -5.61 -4.98 -6.52
N GLU A 84 -5.62 -5.06 -7.84
CA GLU A 84 -6.72 -5.65 -8.60
C GLU A 84 -6.28 -6.87 -9.39
N VAL A 85 -7.11 -7.92 -9.37
CA VAL A 85 -6.94 -9.12 -10.18
C VAL A 85 -8.04 -9.21 -11.22
N TYR A 86 -7.67 -9.49 -12.47
CA TYR A 86 -8.59 -9.79 -13.55
C TYR A 86 -9.15 -11.20 -13.40
N THR A 87 -10.44 -11.30 -13.08
CA THR A 87 -11.16 -12.57 -12.97
C THR A 87 -12.56 -12.43 -13.57
N ASN A 88 -13.06 -13.45 -14.25
CA ASN A 88 -14.41 -13.47 -14.82
C ASN A 88 -14.74 -12.25 -15.70
N GLY A 89 -13.77 -11.77 -16.49
CA GLY A 89 -13.97 -10.67 -17.43
C GLY A 89 -13.90 -9.26 -16.82
N THR A 90 -13.57 -9.13 -15.53
CA THR A 90 -13.50 -7.84 -14.84
C THR A 90 -12.36 -7.79 -13.83
N TYR A 91 -11.85 -6.60 -13.54
CA TYR A 91 -10.88 -6.39 -12.47
C TYR A 91 -11.61 -6.30 -11.13
N GLN A 92 -11.13 -7.06 -10.15
CA GLN A 92 -11.68 -7.10 -8.81
C GLN A 92 -10.61 -6.65 -7.80
N PRO A 93 -10.91 -5.68 -6.92
CA PRO A 93 -9.99 -5.28 -5.87
C PRO A 93 -9.89 -6.40 -4.83
N ILE A 94 -8.66 -6.71 -4.44
CA ILE A 94 -8.35 -7.78 -3.47
C ILE A 94 -7.51 -7.28 -2.29
N GLY A 95 -7.12 -6.02 -2.29
CA GLY A 95 -6.25 -5.41 -1.29
C GLY A 95 -5.84 -3.99 -1.68
N ASP A 96 -4.97 -3.40 -0.88
CA ASP A 96 -4.42 -2.07 -1.09
C ASP A 96 -2.94 -2.00 -0.69
N VAL A 97 -2.28 -0.98 -1.23
CA VAL A 97 -0.88 -0.67 -0.93
C VAL A 97 -0.67 0.85 -1.00
N SER A 98 0.12 1.36 -0.07
CA SER A 98 0.63 2.73 -0.10
C SER A 98 2.10 2.72 -0.50
N PHE A 99 2.52 3.69 -1.29
CA PHE A 99 3.91 3.86 -1.72
C PHE A 99 4.44 5.24 -1.33
N HIS A 100 5.36 5.25 -0.37
CA HIS A 100 6.18 6.40 0.01
C HIS A 100 7.64 5.91 0.15
N GLN A 101 8.62 6.82 0.07
CA GLN A 101 10.02 6.44 0.21
C GLN A 101 10.33 5.85 1.60
N GLU A 102 9.68 6.40 2.62
CA GLU A 102 9.89 6.05 4.03
C GLU A 102 8.99 4.92 4.54
N ASP A 103 7.93 4.56 3.82
CA ASP A 103 7.07 3.44 4.20
C ASP A 103 6.22 2.90 3.03
N MET A 104 5.84 1.61 3.11
CA MET A 104 5.10 0.94 2.05
C MET A 104 4.09 -0.09 2.58
N PRO A 105 3.10 0.26 3.41
CA PRO A 105 2.17 -0.71 3.97
C PRO A 105 1.34 -1.37 2.86
N ILE A 106 1.14 -2.68 2.98
CA ILE A 106 0.41 -3.52 2.03
C ILE A 106 -0.55 -4.47 2.74
N VAL A 107 -1.78 -4.54 2.25
CA VAL A 107 -2.82 -5.46 2.75
C VAL A 107 -3.37 -6.27 1.58
N ILE A 108 -3.31 -7.60 1.69
CA ILE A 108 -4.12 -8.50 0.85
C ILE A 108 -5.41 -8.81 1.62
N GLY A 109 -6.42 -7.96 1.41
CA GLY A 109 -7.68 -7.98 2.14
C GLY A 109 -8.53 -9.23 1.85
N ASN A 110 -8.61 -9.64 0.59
CA ASN A 110 -9.24 -10.91 0.23
C ASN A 110 -8.31 -12.09 0.57
N LYS A 111 -8.59 -12.77 1.68
CA LYS A 111 -7.76 -13.87 2.21
C LYS A 111 -7.48 -14.99 1.23
N SER A 112 -8.40 -15.26 0.29
CA SER A 112 -8.21 -16.32 -0.71
C SER A 112 -7.03 -16.05 -1.66
N TYR A 113 -6.49 -14.82 -1.68
CA TYR A 113 -5.32 -14.41 -2.47
C TYR A 113 -4.02 -14.35 -1.65
N ARG A 114 -4.07 -14.55 -0.33
CA ARG A 114 -2.86 -14.61 0.52
C ARG A 114 -2.03 -15.85 0.20
N GLY A 115 -0.71 -15.77 0.42
CA GLY A 115 0.22 -16.88 0.17
C GLY A 115 0.46 -17.23 -1.29
N LYS A 116 -0.13 -16.50 -2.26
CA LYS A 116 0.02 -16.75 -3.71
C LYS A 116 1.11 -15.91 -4.39
N GLY A 117 1.98 -15.27 -3.61
CA GLY A 117 3.06 -14.43 -4.13
C GLY A 117 2.63 -13.04 -4.66
N ILE A 118 1.35 -12.67 -4.54
CA ILE A 118 0.84 -11.38 -5.03
C ILE A 118 1.51 -10.20 -4.33
N GLY A 119 1.61 -10.22 -3.00
CA GLY A 119 2.31 -9.17 -2.25
C GLY A 119 3.75 -8.97 -2.72
N LYS A 120 4.45 -10.07 -3.04
CA LYS A 120 5.81 -10.03 -3.59
C LYS A 120 5.86 -9.30 -4.93
N LYS A 121 4.96 -9.64 -5.87
CA LYS A 121 4.89 -8.98 -7.17
C LYS A 121 4.56 -7.48 -7.06
N VAL A 122 3.66 -7.13 -6.14
CA VAL A 122 3.30 -5.73 -5.87
C VAL A 122 4.50 -4.94 -5.36
N ILE A 123 5.18 -5.41 -4.30
CA ILE A 123 6.34 -4.70 -3.75
C ILE A 123 7.50 -4.66 -4.76
N GLN A 124 7.75 -5.71 -5.53
CA GLN A 124 8.73 -5.67 -6.63
C GLN A 124 8.42 -4.57 -7.64
N THR A 125 7.16 -4.41 -8.02
CA THR A 125 6.73 -3.36 -8.96
C THR A 125 6.97 -1.97 -8.38
N LEU A 126 6.71 -1.78 -7.07
CA LEU A 126 6.93 -0.52 -6.39
C LEU A 126 8.43 -0.22 -6.15
N ILE A 127 9.26 -1.24 -5.98
CA ILE A 127 10.73 -1.10 -6.00
C ILE A 127 11.20 -0.57 -7.36
N GLU A 128 10.69 -1.12 -8.47
CA GLU A 128 11.03 -0.58 -9.80
C GLU A 128 10.50 0.85 -9.97
N ARG A 129 9.30 1.15 -9.46
CA ARG A 129 8.80 2.53 -9.42
C ARG A 129 9.75 3.46 -8.66
N ALA A 130 10.23 3.07 -7.48
CA ALA A 130 11.22 3.85 -6.72
C ALA A 130 12.49 4.15 -7.53
N LYS A 131 13.01 3.16 -8.27
CA LYS A 131 14.17 3.36 -9.16
C LYS A 131 13.87 4.37 -10.26
N THR A 132 12.68 4.31 -10.89
CA THR A 132 12.27 5.30 -11.91
C THR A 132 12.14 6.71 -11.35
N LEU A 133 11.86 6.85 -10.05
CA LEU A 133 11.81 8.12 -9.34
C LEU A 133 13.18 8.60 -8.84
N GLY A 134 14.25 7.82 -9.07
CA GLY A 134 15.60 8.18 -8.68
C GLY A 134 15.89 8.01 -7.19
N TYR A 135 15.17 7.13 -6.49
CA TYR A 135 15.47 6.82 -5.09
C TYR A 135 16.70 5.92 -4.97
N ASP A 136 17.59 6.24 -4.03
CA ASP A 136 18.74 5.39 -3.68
C ASP A 136 18.36 4.33 -2.64
N LYS A 137 17.31 4.58 -1.86
CA LYS A 137 16.86 3.74 -0.75
C LYS A 137 15.35 3.79 -0.57
N LEU A 138 14.82 2.70 -0.05
CA LEU A 138 13.46 2.58 0.47
C LEU A 138 13.49 2.14 1.92
N TYR A 139 12.50 2.55 2.69
CA TYR A 139 12.33 2.15 4.09
C TYR A 139 10.94 1.56 4.33
N ILE A 140 10.85 0.76 5.39
CA ILE A 140 9.60 0.33 6.02
C ILE A 140 9.69 0.74 7.48
N GLU A 141 8.71 1.52 7.93
CA GLU A 141 8.78 2.19 9.24
C GLU A 141 8.70 1.20 10.39
N GLU A 142 7.68 0.33 10.39
CA GLU A 142 7.51 -0.70 11.40
C GLU A 142 6.79 -1.93 10.81
N ILE A 143 7.34 -3.12 11.06
CA ILE A 143 6.62 -4.38 10.93
C ILE A 143 6.64 -5.07 12.28
N TYR A 144 5.46 -5.31 12.85
CA TYR A 144 5.30 -5.99 14.13
C TYR A 144 6.00 -7.35 14.17
N ASP A 145 6.52 -7.72 15.34
CA ASP A 145 7.25 -8.98 15.56
C ASP A 145 6.39 -10.22 15.22
N PHE A 146 5.09 -10.16 15.48
CA PHE A 146 4.15 -11.23 15.17
C PHE A 146 3.76 -11.30 13.69
N ASN A 147 4.00 -10.26 12.89
CA ASN A 147 3.67 -10.24 11.46
C ASN A 147 4.79 -10.87 10.62
N VAL A 148 5.08 -12.14 10.92
CA VAL A 148 6.18 -12.92 10.31
C VAL A 148 6.04 -12.99 8.78
N ALA A 149 4.81 -13.03 8.28
CA ALA A 149 4.54 -13.07 6.84
C ALA A 149 5.01 -11.78 6.13
N SER A 150 4.74 -10.60 6.71
CA SER A 150 5.20 -9.33 6.17
C SER A 150 6.72 -9.19 6.28
N GLN A 151 7.33 -9.57 7.41
CA GLN A 151 8.79 -9.58 7.56
C GLN A 151 9.46 -10.45 6.49
N ALA A 152 8.95 -11.66 6.28
CA ALA A 152 9.47 -12.59 5.26
C ALA A 152 9.28 -12.03 3.84
N LEU A 153 8.15 -11.37 3.56
CA LEU A 153 7.89 -10.70 2.28
C LEU A 153 8.99 -9.68 1.97
N TYR A 154 9.21 -8.69 2.84
CA TYR A 154 10.19 -7.63 2.62
C TYR A 154 11.62 -8.17 2.56
N MET A 155 11.99 -9.05 3.49
CA MET A 155 13.33 -9.65 3.50
C MET A 155 13.61 -10.47 2.23
N SER A 156 12.60 -11.14 1.66
CA SER A 156 12.75 -11.89 0.40
C SER A 156 13.04 -11.00 -0.82
N LEU A 157 12.85 -9.68 -0.68
CA LEU A 157 13.11 -8.66 -1.69
C LEU A 157 14.37 -7.85 -1.42
N GLY A 158 15.18 -8.28 -0.44
CA GLY A 158 16.47 -7.68 -0.13
C GLY A 158 16.43 -6.59 0.94
N PHE A 159 15.25 -6.29 1.50
CA PHE A 159 15.17 -5.43 2.68
C PHE A 159 15.90 -6.07 3.86
N LYS A 160 16.60 -5.27 4.64
CA LYS A 160 17.33 -5.69 5.83
C LYS A 160 16.75 -5.00 7.06
N LYS A 161 16.66 -5.73 8.18
CA LYS A 161 16.32 -5.14 9.48
C LYS A 161 17.31 -4.02 9.80
N LYS A 162 16.80 -2.87 10.22
CA LYS A 162 17.59 -1.70 10.57
C LYS A 162 17.63 -1.50 12.08
N GLU A 163 16.47 -1.29 12.72
CA GLU A 163 16.37 -1.06 14.16
C GLU A 163 15.05 -1.58 14.73
N LEU A 164 15.03 -1.84 16.04
CA LEU A 164 13.82 -2.19 16.78
C LEU A 164 13.02 -0.89 17.01
N VAL A 165 11.76 -0.88 16.61
CA VAL A 165 10.85 0.26 16.72
C VAL A 165 9.57 -0.22 17.39
N ASN A 166 9.19 0.41 18.51
CA ASN A 166 7.99 0.07 19.29
C ASN A 166 7.83 -1.43 19.58
N LYS A 167 6.98 -2.13 18.81
CA LYS A 167 6.62 -3.55 18.96
C LYS A 167 7.08 -4.40 17.76
N GLY A 168 7.97 -3.86 16.93
CA GLY A 168 8.43 -4.45 15.70
C GLY A 168 9.80 -3.94 15.26
N TRP A 169 10.07 -4.07 13.97
CA TRP A 169 11.35 -3.66 13.38
C TRP A 169 11.10 -2.75 12.18
N SER A 170 11.99 -1.79 11.98
CA SER A 170 12.11 -1.07 10.71
C SER A 170 13.03 -1.82 9.75
N TYR A 171 12.87 -1.54 8.46
CA TYR A 171 13.66 -2.16 7.39
C TYR A 171 14.14 -1.12 6.39
N GLU A 172 15.26 -1.42 5.74
CA GLU A 172 15.77 -0.63 4.62
C GLU A 172 16.15 -1.51 3.44
N LEU A 173 15.97 -0.98 2.23
CA LEU A 173 16.49 -1.54 0.99
C LEU A 173 17.35 -0.49 0.31
N ILE A 174 18.60 -0.85 0.01
CA ILE A 174 19.48 -0.04 -0.84
C ILE A 174 19.21 -0.42 -2.29
N LEU A 175 18.79 0.55 -3.10
CA LEU A 175 18.56 0.38 -4.52
C LEU A 175 19.91 0.50 -5.23
N SER A 176 20.36 -0.61 -5.83
CA SER A 176 21.59 -0.60 -6.63
C SER A 176 21.34 0.16 -7.92
N SER A 177 22.30 1.00 -8.31
CA SER A 177 22.35 1.71 -9.60
C SER A 177 22.46 0.75 -10.78
#